data_AF-A0ABD4BND2-F1
#
_entry.id   AF-A0ABD4BND2-F1
#
_cell.length_a   1.000
_cell.length_b   1.000
_cell.length_c   1.000
_cell.angle_alpha   90.00
_cell.angle_beta   90.00
_cell.angle_gamma   90.00
#
_symmetry.space_group_name_H-M   'P 1'
#
loop_
_entity.id
_entity.type
_entity.pdbx_description
1 polymer ?
#
loop_
_entity_poly.entity_id
_entity_poly.type
_entity_poly.pdbx_seq_one_letter_code
_entity_poly.pdbx_strand_id
1 'polypeptide(L)'
;MILWGDSKRDHDLILAVWPRFDPYYDRWWMQELAYSEGAAPGWRARRVATEKGRVRADIYEDETTATQAAELLNIELLGKIEVIVDPDVRQSLRLRAVKSVQAKQRLANEEKLMLAEAQRRSATLPRVSRDQLVIHPSAELFREPLFQRLQEMPYLRLCQVAPRVFMGRSGDNPWSIAFNGSKKGPELAQRAQIANGFGFGYRDHWGKVKAQIRKMLLPRANQLLQLASVKRLLDDALRVGDRMLVCNGIVFWYEPDGDVGWQVKQTTTLDSTDGEAIWREGTILSTNHGRLVVLPYIKENGEYVKGHTKNAPGDGPAIPRHAKDFVEIPFKSLKDDLMIGLFGELPYE
;
A
#
# COMPACT_ATOMS: atom_id res chain seq x y z
N MET A 1 -23.23 14.88 -24.40
CA MET A 1 -22.07 15.27 -23.56
C MET A 1 -22.63 16.04 -22.37
N ILE A 2 -22.26 15.69 -21.14
CA ILE A 2 -22.97 16.13 -19.91
C ILE A 2 -22.41 17.47 -19.42
N LEU A 3 -23.27 18.43 -19.05
CA LEU A 3 -22.85 19.68 -18.41
C LEU A 3 -22.62 19.44 -16.92
N TRP A 4 -21.71 20.22 -16.34
CA TRP A 4 -21.44 20.15 -14.92
C TRP A 4 -22.69 20.56 -14.12
N GLY A 5 -23.10 19.75 -13.15
CA GLY A 5 -24.25 20.03 -12.28
C GLY A 5 -25.56 19.37 -12.73
N ASP A 6 -25.63 18.84 -13.96
CA ASP A 6 -26.80 18.10 -14.48
C ASP A 6 -26.96 16.73 -13.83
N SER A 7 -25.90 16.20 -13.22
CA SER A 7 -25.91 14.87 -12.61
C SER A 7 -25.97 14.98 -11.09
N LYS A 8 -26.86 14.21 -10.44
CA LYS A 8 -26.99 14.15 -8.97
C LYS A 8 -25.63 13.98 -8.27
N ARG A 9 -24.74 13.18 -8.86
CA ARG A 9 -23.39 12.93 -8.34
C ARG A 9 -22.51 14.18 -8.21
N ASP A 10 -22.76 15.21 -9.01
CA ASP A 10 -21.93 16.43 -9.04
C ASP A 10 -22.16 17.28 -7.77
N HIS A 11 -23.20 16.95 -7.00
CA HIS A 11 -23.59 17.59 -5.74
C HIS A 11 -23.23 16.76 -4.50
N ASP A 12 -22.63 15.57 -4.66
CA ASP A 12 -22.20 14.77 -3.51
C ASP A 12 -21.07 15.48 -2.76
N LEU A 13 -21.04 15.32 -1.44
CA LEU A 13 -19.92 15.79 -0.64
C LEU A 13 -18.69 14.92 -0.97
N ILE A 14 -17.60 15.55 -1.40
CA ILE A 14 -16.34 14.86 -1.66
C ILE A 14 -15.48 14.94 -0.40
N LEU A 15 -15.15 13.78 0.17
CA LEU A 15 -14.38 13.69 1.41
C LEU A 15 -12.87 13.70 1.17
N ALA A 16 -12.42 13.07 0.09
CA ALA A 16 -11.02 12.91 -0.23
C ALA A 16 -10.81 12.58 -1.72
N VAL A 17 -9.57 12.66 -2.18
CA VAL A 17 -9.13 12.23 -3.50
C VAL A 17 -7.88 11.34 -3.42
N TRP A 18 -7.70 10.49 -4.42
CA TRP A 18 -6.55 9.60 -4.53
C TRP A 18 -6.18 9.32 -6.00
N PRO A 19 -4.91 9.44 -6.41
CA PRO A 19 -4.49 9.14 -7.77
C PRO A 19 -4.39 7.64 -7.98
N ARG A 20 -4.97 7.13 -9.06
CA ARG A 20 -4.88 5.72 -9.46
C ARG A 20 -4.36 5.62 -10.88
N PHE A 21 -3.26 4.91 -11.07
CA PHE A 21 -2.76 4.63 -12.41
C PHE A 21 -3.73 3.71 -13.17
N ASP A 22 -4.11 4.12 -14.37
CA ASP A 22 -4.86 3.31 -15.32
C ASP A 22 -3.92 2.79 -16.42
N PRO A 23 -3.48 1.51 -16.34
CA PRO A 23 -2.55 0.95 -17.31
C PRO A 23 -3.12 0.80 -18.72
N TYR A 24 -4.44 0.90 -18.91
CA TYR A 24 -5.02 0.86 -20.25
C TYR A 24 -4.80 2.16 -21.03
N TYR A 25 -4.84 3.29 -20.32
CA TYR A 25 -4.64 4.63 -20.88
C TYR A 25 -3.23 5.16 -20.65
N ASP A 26 -2.42 4.49 -19.85
CA ASP A 26 -1.08 4.93 -19.45
C ASP A 26 -1.12 6.36 -18.87
N ARG A 27 -2.06 6.56 -17.94
CA ARG A 27 -2.36 7.84 -17.31
C ARG A 27 -2.81 7.65 -15.88
N TRP A 28 -2.60 8.66 -15.05
CA TRP A 28 -3.04 8.70 -13.67
C TRP A 28 -4.41 9.35 -13.57
N TRP A 29 -5.41 8.59 -13.13
CA TRP A 29 -6.78 9.06 -12.97
C TRP A 29 -7.03 9.41 -11.52
N MET A 30 -7.49 10.63 -11.25
CA MET A 30 -7.91 10.99 -9.90
C MET A 30 -9.21 10.28 -9.56
N GLN A 31 -9.27 9.65 -8.39
CA GLN A 31 -10.49 9.14 -7.79
C GLN A 31 -10.96 10.10 -6.71
N GLU A 32 -12.26 10.18 -6.50
CA GLU A 32 -12.90 10.91 -5.41
C GLU A 32 -13.64 9.95 -4.49
N LEU A 33 -13.53 10.17 -3.18
CA LEU A 33 -14.31 9.51 -2.16
C LEU A 33 -15.58 10.32 -1.93
N ALA A 34 -16.66 9.91 -2.58
CA ALA A 34 -17.93 10.61 -2.49
C ALA A 34 -18.74 10.10 -1.28
N TYR A 35 -19.36 11.02 -0.57
CA TYR A 35 -20.30 10.78 0.50
C TYR A 35 -21.67 11.31 0.11
N SER A 36 -22.67 10.44 0.28
CA SER A 36 -24.07 10.80 0.22
C SER A 36 -24.67 10.41 1.58
N GLU A 37 -25.55 11.26 2.11
CA GLU A 37 -26.17 11.04 3.41
C GLU A 37 -26.88 9.67 3.47
N GLY A 38 -26.64 8.94 4.57
CA GLY A 38 -27.19 7.59 4.76
C GLY A 38 -26.46 6.46 4.02
N ALA A 39 -25.40 6.76 3.25
CA ALA A 39 -24.60 5.76 2.55
C ALA A 39 -23.14 5.74 3.03
N ALA A 40 -22.49 4.57 2.93
CA ALA A 40 -21.05 4.45 3.13
C ALA A 40 -20.30 5.20 2.01
N PRO A 41 -19.23 5.95 2.32
CA PRO A 41 -18.43 6.63 1.30
C PRO A 41 -17.88 5.66 0.24
N GLY A 42 -17.90 6.08 -1.02
CA GLY A 42 -17.50 5.25 -2.16
C GLY A 42 -16.46 5.94 -3.05
N TRP A 43 -15.40 5.20 -3.41
CA TRP A 43 -14.41 5.66 -4.38
C TRP A 43 -14.94 5.56 -5.81
N ARG A 44 -14.84 6.64 -6.57
CA ARG A 44 -15.22 6.69 -7.99
C ARG A 44 -14.29 7.59 -8.79
N ALA A 45 -14.33 7.50 -10.12
CA ALA A 45 -13.53 8.39 -10.97
C ALA A 45 -13.96 9.85 -10.78
N ARG A 46 -13.01 10.74 -10.47
CA ARG A 46 -13.26 12.17 -10.27
C ARG A 46 -13.60 12.86 -11.59
N ARG A 47 -14.49 13.83 -11.49
CA ARG A 47 -14.88 14.71 -12.58
C ARG A 47 -14.53 16.15 -12.22
N VAL A 48 -14.16 16.94 -13.22
CA VAL A 48 -13.96 18.38 -13.07
C VAL A 48 -14.67 19.13 -14.19
N ALA A 49 -15.09 20.36 -13.90
CA ALA A 49 -15.65 21.25 -14.91
C ALA A 49 -14.55 21.73 -15.86
N THR A 50 -14.89 21.86 -17.14
CA THR A 50 -14.09 22.58 -18.13
C THR A 50 -14.48 24.06 -18.10
N GLU A 51 -13.65 24.91 -18.71
CA GLU A 51 -13.93 26.35 -18.89
C GLU A 51 -15.30 26.61 -19.56
N LYS A 52 -15.78 25.67 -20.37
CA LYS A 52 -17.08 25.73 -21.05
C LYS A 52 -18.22 25.08 -20.24
N GLY A 53 -18.03 24.84 -18.95
CA GLY A 53 -19.01 24.23 -18.05
C GLY A 53 -19.29 22.74 -18.31
N ARG A 54 -18.46 22.05 -19.11
CA ARG A 54 -18.64 20.62 -19.43
C ARG A 54 -17.89 19.74 -18.47
N VAL A 55 -18.32 18.49 -18.31
CA VAL A 55 -17.62 17.48 -17.50
C VAL A 55 -16.41 16.91 -18.25
N ARG A 56 -15.24 16.87 -17.60
CA ARG A 56 -14.08 16.05 -18.02
C ARG A 56 -13.56 15.19 -16.87
N ALA A 57 -12.80 14.15 -17.20
CA ALA A 57 -12.07 13.37 -16.22
C ALA A 57 -10.85 14.16 -15.72
N ASP A 58 -10.50 13.93 -14.46
CA ASP A 58 -9.33 14.53 -13.82
C ASP A 58 -8.14 13.57 -13.96
N ILE A 59 -7.24 13.89 -14.89
CA ILE A 59 -6.20 12.99 -15.41
C ILE A 59 -4.84 13.69 -15.43
N TYR A 60 -3.81 12.94 -15.06
CA TYR A 60 -2.41 13.38 -14.97
C TYR A 60 -1.51 12.43 -15.78
N GLU A 61 -0.35 12.93 -16.21
CA GLU A 61 0.60 12.17 -17.01
C GLU A 61 1.53 11.31 -16.16
N ASP A 62 1.99 11.84 -15.03
CA ASP A 62 2.95 11.20 -14.14
C ASP A 62 2.43 11.08 -12.70
N GLU A 63 3.04 10.16 -11.94
CA GLU A 63 2.67 9.86 -10.56
C GLU A 63 2.91 11.05 -9.62
N THR A 64 4.01 11.77 -9.82
CA THR A 64 4.46 12.84 -8.92
C THR A 64 3.47 14.00 -8.96
N THR A 65 3.13 14.46 -10.16
CA THR A 65 2.14 15.52 -10.36
C THR A 65 0.77 15.10 -9.84
N ALA A 66 0.35 13.86 -10.11
CA ALA A 66 -0.94 13.34 -9.62
C ALA A 66 -1.00 13.29 -8.10
N THR A 67 0.08 12.88 -7.44
CA THR A 67 0.19 12.78 -5.99
C THR A 67 0.19 14.15 -5.33
N GLN A 68 1.00 15.09 -5.84
CA GLN A 68 1.03 16.48 -5.35
C GLN A 68 -0.33 17.16 -5.49
N ALA A 69 -1.02 16.97 -6.63
CA ALA A 69 -2.36 17.51 -6.81
C ALA A 69 -3.36 16.89 -5.84
N ALA A 70 -3.28 15.59 -5.57
CA ALA A 70 -4.13 14.92 -4.59
C ALA A 70 -3.89 15.43 -3.17
N GLU A 71 -2.64 15.68 -2.78
CA GLU A 71 -2.28 16.23 -1.46
C GLU A 71 -2.87 17.62 -1.25
N LEU A 72 -2.69 18.52 -2.21
CA LEU A 72 -3.25 19.88 -2.16
C LEU A 72 -4.78 19.86 -2.12
N LEU A 73 -5.42 19.03 -2.95
CA LEU A 73 -6.88 18.88 -2.98
C LEU A 73 -7.40 18.28 -1.66
N ASN A 74 -6.72 17.30 -1.08
CA ASN A 74 -7.12 16.72 0.19
C ASN A 74 -7.06 17.74 1.34
N ILE A 75 -6.11 18.68 1.33
CA ILE A 75 -6.08 19.79 2.29
C ILE A 75 -7.31 20.68 2.12
N GLU A 76 -7.66 21.06 0.88
CA GLU A 76 -8.85 21.86 0.59
C GLU A 76 -10.15 21.15 1.02
N LEU A 77 -10.28 19.86 0.69
CA LEU A 77 -11.45 19.04 1.01
C LEU A 77 -11.63 18.86 2.51
N LEU A 78 -10.54 18.67 3.26
CA LEU A 78 -10.58 18.69 4.72
C LEU A 78 -11.08 20.04 5.23
N GLY A 79 -10.63 21.16 4.66
CA GLY A 79 -11.13 22.49 5.00
C GLY A 79 -12.66 22.63 4.81
N LYS A 80 -13.24 22.00 3.79
CA LYS A 80 -14.70 21.98 3.58
C LYS A 80 -15.44 21.18 4.65
N ILE A 81 -14.84 20.10 5.15
CA ILE A 81 -15.40 19.31 6.25
C ILE A 81 -15.43 20.14 7.54
N GLU A 82 -14.43 20.99 7.78
CA GLU A 82 -14.35 21.79 9.02
C GLU A 82 -15.52 22.78 9.22
N VAL A 83 -16.15 23.19 8.12
CA VAL A 83 -17.29 24.13 8.12
C VAL A 83 -18.63 23.45 8.46
N ILE A 84 -18.66 22.12 8.54
CA ILE A 84 -19.86 21.38 8.95
C ILE A 84 -20.21 21.72 10.40
N VAL A 85 -21.46 22.14 10.62
CA VAL A 85 -21.95 22.68 11.90
C VAL A 85 -22.01 21.61 12.99
N ASP A 86 -22.50 20.42 12.65
CA ASP A 86 -22.60 19.31 13.59
C ASP A 86 -21.19 18.76 13.89
N PRO A 87 -20.70 18.88 15.14
CA PRO A 87 -19.35 18.49 15.51
C PRO A 87 -19.11 16.98 15.40
N ASP A 88 -20.13 16.15 15.63
CA ASP A 88 -20.01 14.70 15.60
C ASP A 88 -19.96 14.21 14.15
N VAL A 89 -20.82 14.78 13.29
CA VAL A 89 -20.79 14.51 11.83
C VAL A 89 -19.47 14.99 11.23
N ARG A 90 -19.03 16.20 11.57
CA ARG A 90 -17.74 16.75 11.12
C ARG A 90 -16.58 15.82 11.49
N GLN A 91 -16.50 15.41 12.75
CA GLN A 91 -15.43 14.54 13.23
C GLN A 91 -15.49 13.18 12.53
N SER A 92 -16.67 12.57 12.41
CA SER A 92 -16.82 11.28 11.73
C SER A 92 -16.36 11.34 10.26
N LEU A 93 -16.79 12.37 9.51
CA LEU A 93 -16.41 12.55 8.11
C LEU A 93 -14.91 12.85 7.95
N ARG A 94 -14.32 13.66 8.85
CA ARG A 94 -12.88 13.90 8.88
C ARG A 94 -12.11 12.59 9.07
N LEU A 95 -12.52 11.76 10.03
CA LEU A 95 -11.88 10.46 10.28
C LEU A 95 -12.01 9.54 9.06
N ARG A 96 -13.19 9.47 8.42
CA ARG A 96 -13.41 8.67 7.21
C ARG A 96 -12.53 9.10 6.05
N ALA A 97 -12.38 10.41 5.83
CA ALA A 97 -11.50 10.97 4.80
C ALA A 97 -10.04 10.53 5.03
N VAL A 98 -9.51 10.79 6.24
CA VAL A 98 -8.12 10.49 6.59
C VAL A 98 -7.83 8.98 6.50
N LYS A 99 -8.69 8.13 7.09
CA LYS A 99 -8.53 6.67 7.05
C LYS A 99 -8.52 6.12 5.63
N SER A 100 -9.39 6.64 4.78
CA SER A 100 -9.51 6.15 3.40
C SER A 100 -8.28 6.49 2.55
N VAL A 101 -7.73 7.70 2.71
CA VAL A 101 -6.48 8.09 2.04
C VAL A 101 -5.31 7.26 2.55
N GLN A 102 -5.19 7.08 3.88
CA GLN A 102 -4.15 6.25 4.48
C GLN A 102 -4.21 4.80 3.99
N ALA A 103 -5.42 4.21 3.90
CA ALA A 103 -5.60 2.86 3.39
C ALA A 103 -5.11 2.72 1.94
N LYS A 104 -5.40 3.71 1.08
CA LYS A 104 -4.92 3.75 -0.31
C LYS A 104 -3.39 3.88 -0.38
N GLN A 105 -2.81 4.80 0.39
CA GLN A 105 -1.37 5.00 0.48
C GLN A 105 -0.66 3.72 0.91
N ARG A 106 -1.14 3.07 1.97
CA ARG A 106 -0.57 1.81 2.46
C ARG A 106 -0.58 0.71 1.40
N LEU A 107 -1.68 0.55 0.67
CA LEU A 107 -1.78 -0.44 -0.41
C LEU A 107 -0.83 -0.14 -1.57
N ALA A 108 -0.69 1.13 -1.95
CA ALA A 108 0.23 1.54 -3.00
C ALA A 108 1.69 1.30 -2.59
N ASN A 109 2.04 1.67 -1.36
CA ASN A 109 3.40 1.49 -0.82
C ASN A 109 3.74 0.01 -0.65
N GLU A 110 2.79 -0.81 -0.19
CA GLU A 110 2.94 -2.26 -0.16
C GLU A 110 3.29 -2.81 -1.55
N GLU A 111 2.55 -2.44 -2.59
CA GLU A 111 2.79 -2.94 -3.95
C GLU A 111 4.13 -2.43 -4.53
N LYS A 112 4.54 -1.21 -4.23
CA LYS A 112 5.88 -0.69 -4.59
C LYS A 112 7.01 -1.49 -3.94
N LEU A 113 6.89 -1.80 -2.64
CA LEU A 113 7.87 -2.62 -1.94
C LEU A 113 7.94 -4.05 -2.50
N MET A 114 6.78 -4.65 -2.79
CA MET A 114 6.74 -5.97 -3.41
C MET A 114 7.40 -5.96 -4.80
N LEU A 115 7.20 -4.90 -5.60
CA LEU A 115 7.83 -4.76 -6.91
C LEU A 115 9.36 -4.64 -6.81
N ALA A 116 9.84 -3.75 -5.94
CA ALA A 116 11.27 -3.56 -5.72
C ALA A 116 11.94 -4.87 -5.30
N GLU A 117 11.31 -5.61 -4.39
CA GLU A 117 11.83 -6.89 -3.93
C GLU A 117 11.74 -8.00 -4.99
N ALA A 118 10.70 -8.02 -5.84
CA ALA A 118 10.63 -8.91 -6.99
C ALA A 118 11.81 -8.68 -7.95
N GLN A 119 12.12 -7.41 -8.22
CA GLN A 119 13.26 -7.02 -9.06
C GLN A 119 14.59 -7.43 -8.41
N ARG A 120 14.79 -7.10 -7.13
CA ARG A 120 16.02 -7.44 -6.38
C ARG A 120 16.29 -8.94 -6.36
N ARG A 121 15.29 -9.77 -6.03
CA ARG A 121 15.41 -11.25 -6.03
C ARG A 121 15.78 -11.81 -7.39
N SER A 122 15.39 -11.11 -8.45
CA SER A 122 15.62 -11.52 -9.82
C SER A 122 16.90 -10.97 -10.44
N ALA A 123 17.65 -10.12 -9.73
CA ALA A 123 18.82 -9.44 -10.28
C ALA A 123 19.87 -10.43 -10.82
N THR A 124 19.98 -11.61 -10.20
CA THR A 124 20.90 -12.70 -10.55
C THR A 124 20.33 -13.70 -11.55
N LEU A 125 19.06 -13.57 -11.97
CA LEU A 125 18.48 -14.48 -12.96
C LEU A 125 19.17 -14.31 -14.33
N PRO A 126 19.35 -15.42 -15.08
CA PRO A 126 19.90 -15.35 -16.42
C PRO A 126 18.94 -14.59 -17.33
N ARG A 127 19.49 -13.67 -18.12
CA ARG A 127 18.75 -12.95 -19.15
C ARG A 127 18.79 -13.74 -20.45
N VAL A 128 17.63 -13.91 -21.06
CA VAL A 128 17.51 -14.63 -22.34
C VAL A 128 18.07 -13.74 -23.45
N SER A 129 18.89 -14.30 -24.32
CA SER A 129 19.37 -13.55 -25.49
C SER A 129 18.23 -13.31 -26.47
N ARG A 130 18.33 -12.24 -27.25
CA ARG A 130 17.29 -11.85 -28.21
C ARG A 130 16.91 -12.97 -29.17
N ASP A 131 17.89 -13.73 -29.65
CA ASP A 131 17.68 -14.79 -30.65
C ASP A 131 17.17 -16.10 -30.03
N GLN A 132 17.36 -16.28 -28.72
CA GLN A 132 16.83 -17.43 -27.97
C GLN A 132 15.34 -17.27 -27.61
N LEU A 133 14.74 -16.10 -27.83
CA LEU A 133 13.31 -15.92 -27.60
C LEU A 133 12.49 -16.75 -28.58
N VAL A 134 11.73 -17.69 -28.05
CA VAL A 134 10.75 -18.49 -28.79
C VAL A 134 9.44 -17.70 -28.85
N ILE A 135 9.11 -17.17 -30.02
CA ILE A 135 7.95 -16.31 -30.27
C ILE A 135 7.09 -16.96 -31.37
N HIS A 136 5.77 -16.88 -31.23
CA HIS A 136 4.86 -17.32 -32.28
C HIS A 136 5.02 -16.43 -33.54
N PRO A 137 5.02 -16.98 -34.77
CA PRO A 137 5.28 -16.20 -35.99
C PRO A 137 4.44 -14.93 -36.14
N SER A 138 3.17 -14.99 -35.74
CA SER A 138 2.25 -13.83 -35.80
C SER A 138 2.59 -12.69 -34.83
N ALA A 139 3.52 -12.89 -33.91
CA ALA A 139 3.91 -11.93 -32.87
C ALA A 139 5.38 -11.49 -32.99
N GLU A 140 6.10 -11.92 -34.04
CA GLU A 140 7.54 -11.63 -34.19
C GLU A 140 7.86 -10.14 -34.31
N LEU A 141 6.92 -9.34 -34.81
CA LEU A 141 7.07 -7.89 -34.88
C LEU A 141 7.29 -7.23 -33.50
N PHE A 142 6.95 -7.94 -32.41
CA PHE A 142 7.13 -7.49 -31.03
C PHE A 142 8.37 -8.09 -30.33
N ARG A 143 9.25 -8.79 -31.06
CA ARG A 143 10.46 -9.40 -30.48
C ARG A 143 11.32 -8.39 -29.73
N GLU A 144 11.56 -7.23 -30.34
CA GLU A 144 12.43 -6.20 -29.77
C GLU A 144 11.84 -5.59 -28.48
N PRO A 145 10.58 -5.12 -28.46
CA PRO A 145 9.95 -4.69 -27.20
C PRO A 145 9.89 -5.78 -26.13
N LEU A 146 9.61 -7.03 -26.50
CA LEU A 146 9.60 -8.15 -25.55
C LEU A 146 10.99 -8.37 -24.95
N PHE A 147 12.03 -8.38 -25.77
CA PHE A 147 13.41 -8.53 -25.34
C PHE A 147 13.81 -7.47 -24.31
N GLN A 148 13.52 -6.19 -24.59
CA GLN A 148 13.80 -5.09 -23.68
C GLN A 148 13.12 -5.27 -22.32
N ARG A 149 11.83 -5.66 -22.30
CA ARG A 149 11.11 -5.95 -21.05
C ARG A 149 11.73 -7.09 -20.25
N LEU A 150 12.23 -8.13 -20.92
CA LEU A 150 12.87 -9.27 -20.27
C LEU A 150 14.31 -8.98 -19.82
N GLN A 151 14.96 -7.93 -20.34
CA GLN A 151 16.23 -7.46 -19.78
C GLN A 151 16.02 -6.79 -18.41
N GLU A 152 14.95 -5.99 -18.28
CA GLU A 152 14.57 -5.34 -17.02
C GLU A 152 14.03 -6.35 -15.99
N MET A 153 13.13 -7.23 -16.43
CA MET A 153 12.42 -8.18 -15.56
C MET A 153 12.40 -9.57 -16.20
N PRO A 154 13.48 -10.36 -16.08
CA PRO A 154 13.65 -11.65 -16.78
C PRO A 154 12.66 -12.74 -16.36
N TYR A 155 11.96 -12.54 -15.26
CA TYR A 155 10.98 -13.47 -14.70
C TYR A 155 9.56 -13.29 -15.26
N LEU A 156 9.31 -12.24 -16.05
CA LEU A 156 7.96 -11.94 -16.55
C LEU A 156 7.39 -13.07 -17.41
N ARG A 157 6.11 -13.36 -17.21
CA ARG A 157 5.30 -14.28 -18.03
C ARG A 157 4.16 -13.57 -18.77
N LEU A 158 3.97 -12.28 -18.51
CA LEU A 158 3.05 -11.39 -19.19
C LEU A 158 3.61 -9.97 -19.12
N CYS A 159 3.73 -9.29 -20.26
CA CYS A 159 4.21 -7.91 -20.30
C CYS A 159 3.57 -7.13 -21.46
N GLN A 160 3.64 -5.81 -21.36
CA GLN A 160 3.22 -4.91 -22.43
C GLN A 160 4.36 -4.69 -23.41
N VAL A 161 4.10 -4.91 -24.69
CA VAL A 161 5.09 -4.77 -25.79
C VAL A 161 4.75 -3.63 -26.75
N ALA A 162 3.52 -3.13 -26.72
CA ALA A 162 3.09 -1.93 -27.43
C ALA A 162 1.84 -1.36 -26.73
N PRO A 163 1.36 -0.14 -27.08
CA PRO A 163 0.11 0.39 -26.55
C PRO A 163 -1.04 -0.62 -26.72
N ARG A 164 -1.59 -1.09 -25.60
CA ARG A 164 -2.70 -2.07 -25.54
C ARG A 164 -2.40 -3.46 -26.13
N VAL A 165 -1.13 -3.79 -26.39
CA VAL A 165 -0.71 -5.12 -26.82
C VAL A 165 0.14 -5.78 -25.74
N PHE A 166 -0.32 -6.95 -25.30
CA PHE A 166 0.31 -7.70 -24.22
C PHE A 166 0.69 -9.09 -24.71
N MET A 167 1.94 -9.45 -24.51
CA MET A 167 2.44 -10.79 -24.81
C MET A 167 2.54 -11.59 -23.54
N GLY A 168 2.20 -12.88 -23.63
CA GLY A 168 2.27 -13.80 -22.51
C GLY A 168 2.85 -15.14 -22.91
N ARG A 169 3.36 -15.84 -21.91
CA ARG A 169 3.86 -17.21 -21.99
C ARG A 169 3.31 -18.03 -20.84
N SER A 170 3.01 -19.29 -21.11
CA SER A 170 2.61 -20.27 -20.09
C SER A 170 3.46 -21.52 -20.24
N GLY A 171 4.23 -21.86 -19.20
CA GLY A 171 5.21 -22.95 -19.25
C GLY A 171 6.21 -22.72 -20.39
N ASP A 172 6.47 -23.77 -21.16
CA ASP A 172 7.45 -23.75 -22.24
C ASP A 172 6.91 -23.22 -23.58
N ASN A 173 5.63 -22.88 -23.66
CA ASN A 173 5.00 -22.42 -24.91
C ASN A 173 5.69 -21.18 -25.49
N PRO A 174 5.64 -20.97 -26.83
CA PRO A 174 6.10 -19.73 -27.43
C PRO A 174 5.38 -18.51 -26.84
N TRP A 175 6.09 -17.39 -26.77
CA TRP A 175 5.46 -16.10 -26.49
C TRP A 175 4.47 -15.75 -27.61
N SER A 176 3.27 -15.35 -27.22
CA SER A 176 2.20 -14.98 -28.17
C SER A 176 1.41 -13.79 -27.63
N ILE A 177 0.58 -13.20 -28.48
CA ILE A 177 -0.34 -12.11 -28.08
C ILE A 177 -1.40 -12.69 -27.15
N ALA A 178 -1.31 -12.36 -25.86
CA ALA A 178 -2.27 -12.79 -24.85
C ALA A 178 -3.49 -11.86 -24.80
N PHE A 179 -3.28 -10.56 -25.00
CA PHE A 179 -4.34 -9.57 -25.04
C PHE A 179 -4.03 -8.48 -26.06
N ASN A 180 -5.05 -8.11 -26.84
CA ASN A 180 -4.99 -6.98 -27.77
C ASN A 180 -6.24 -6.11 -27.58
N GLY A 181 -6.06 -4.85 -27.20
CA GLY A 181 -7.16 -3.89 -27.02
C GLY A 181 -8.05 -4.12 -25.77
N SER A 182 -7.81 -5.17 -24.99
CA SER A 182 -8.58 -5.51 -23.79
C SER A 182 -8.20 -4.63 -22.59
N LYS A 183 -9.20 -4.23 -21.79
CA LYS A 183 -9.01 -3.55 -20.50
C LYS A 183 -8.44 -4.45 -19.40
N LYS A 184 -8.54 -5.78 -19.54
CA LYS A 184 -8.02 -6.75 -18.55
C LYS A 184 -6.52 -6.99 -18.67
N GLY A 185 -5.97 -6.94 -19.89
CA GLY A 185 -4.55 -7.17 -20.15
C GLY A 185 -3.61 -6.26 -19.34
N PRO A 186 -3.86 -4.94 -19.31
CA PRO A 186 -3.01 -4.01 -18.57
C PRO A 186 -2.99 -4.25 -17.05
N GLU A 187 -4.15 -4.55 -16.44
CA GLU A 187 -4.23 -4.88 -15.00
C GLU A 187 -3.44 -6.16 -14.69
N LEU A 188 -3.59 -7.20 -15.51
CA LEU A 188 -2.86 -8.46 -15.31
C LEU A 188 -1.35 -8.28 -15.54
N ALA A 189 -0.95 -7.43 -16.49
CA ALA A 189 0.45 -7.14 -16.77
C ALA A 189 1.12 -6.39 -15.61
N GLN A 190 0.42 -5.45 -14.94
CA GLN A 190 0.94 -4.84 -13.71
C GLN A 190 1.12 -5.88 -12.60
N ARG A 191 0.10 -6.71 -12.37
CA ARG A 191 0.19 -7.78 -11.37
C ARG A 191 1.31 -8.78 -11.68
N ALA A 192 1.58 -9.04 -12.96
CA ALA A 192 2.64 -9.94 -13.40
C ALA A 192 4.03 -9.48 -12.95
N GLN A 193 4.30 -8.17 -12.94
CA GLN A 193 5.58 -7.60 -12.47
C GLN A 193 5.88 -7.99 -11.03
N ILE A 194 4.86 -8.08 -10.17
CA ILE A 194 5.04 -8.54 -8.80
C ILE A 194 4.92 -10.07 -8.74
N ALA A 195 3.78 -10.62 -9.18
CA ALA A 195 3.44 -12.03 -9.00
C ALA A 195 4.52 -12.97 -9.57
N ASN A 196 5.01 -12.71 -10.78
CA ASN A 196 5.98 -13.60 -11.42
C ASN A 196 7.35 -13.57 -10.73
N GLY A 197 7.77 -12.43 -10.16
CA GLY A 197 9.01 -12.32 -9.40
C GLY A 197 9.00 -13.14 -8.11
N PHE A 198 7.82 -13.43 -7.58
CA PHE A 198 7.60 -14.35 -6.45
C PHE A 198 7.22 -15.77 -6.88
N GLY A 199 7.25 -16.08 -8.18
CA GLY A 199 6.93 -17.40 -8.72
C GLY A 199 5.44 -17.69 -8.89
N PHE A 200 4.55 -16.74 -8.62
CA PHE A 200 3.10 -16.87 -8.81
C PHE A 200 2.65 -16.59 -10.24
N GLY A 201 1.46 -17.09 -10.59
CA GLY A 201 0.79 -16.79 -11.85
C GLY A 201 0.14 -15.41 -11.83
N TYR A 202 0.19 -14.70 -12.96
CA TYR A 202 -0.45 -13.37 -13.08
C TYR A 202 -1.98 -13.42 -13.05
N ARG A 203 -2.59 -14.62 -13.20
CA ARG A 203 -4.04 -14.86 -13.09
C ARG A 203 -4.48 -15.33 -11.70
N ASP A 204 -3.54 -15.60 -10.80
CA ASP A 204 -3.86 -16.06 -9.45
C ASP A 204 -4.63 -14.98 -8.68
N HIS A 205 -5.40 -15.40 -7.67
CA HIS A 205 -6.20 -14.47 -6.88
C HIS A 205 -5.30 -13.44 -6.17
N TRP A 206 -5.37 -12.17 -6.60
CA TRP A 206 -4.40 -11.14 -6.20
C TRP A 206 -4.30 -10.96 -4.69
N GLY A 207 -5.41 -10.95 -3.96
CA GLY A 207 -5.39 -10.86 -2.49
C GLY A 207 -4.70 -12.04 -1.81
N LYS A 208 -4.76 -13.25 -2.41
CA LYS A 208 -4.08 -14.44 -1.88
C LYS A 208 -2.59 -14.40 -2.20
N VAL A 209 -2.24 -13.97 -3.42
CA VAL A 209 -0.84 -13.74 -3.84
C VAL A 209 -0.18 -12.73 -2.91
N LYS A 210 -0.76 -11.54 -2.72
CA LYS A 210 -0.21 -10.53 -1.81
C LYS A 210 -0.07 -11.05 -0.38
N ALA A 211 -1.04 -11.82 0.12
CA ALA A 211 -0.93 -12.44 1.44
C ALA A 211 0.26 -13.42 1.55
N GLN A 212 0.52 -14.22 0.51
CA GLN A 212 1.68 -15.13 0.50
C GLN A 212 3.00 -14.39 0.29
N ILE A 213 3.02 -13.34 -0.53
CA ILE A 213 4.18 -12.45 -0.66
C ILE A 213 4.49 -11.83 0.70
N ARG A 214 3.51 -11.26 1.41
CA ARG A 214 3.69 -10.78 2.78
C ARG A 214 4.32 -11.84 3.68
N LYS A 215 3.85 -13.09 3.64
CA LYS A 215 4.46 -14.19 4.42
C LYS A 215 5.91 -14.49 4.03
N MET A 216 6.25 -14.41 2.74
CA MET A 216 7.64 -14.57 2.27
C MET A 216 8.53 -13.40 2.66
N LEU A 217 7.98 -12.18 2.65
CA LEU A 217 8.69 -10.95 2.97
C LEU A 217 8.82 -10.71 4.46
N LEU A 218 7.97 -11.33 5.29
CA LEU A 218 8.12 -11.32 6.73
C LEU A 218 9.37 -12.14 7.09
N PRO A 219 10.49 -11.50 7.49
CA PRO A 219 11.60 -12.24 8.06
C PRO A 219 11.12 -12.74 9.42
N ARG A 220 11.64 -13.88 9.88
CA ARG A 220 11.38 -14.30 11.27
C ARG A 220 11.86 -13.15 12.16
N ALA A 221 11.01 -12.62 13.06
CA ALA A 221 11.23 -11.45 13.92
C ALA A 221 12.69 -11.17 14.34
N ASN A 222 13.44 -12.21 14.69
CA ASN A 222 14.84 -12.11 15.11
C ASN A 222 15.82 -11.74 13.98
N GLN A 223 15.54 -12.09 12.72
CA GLN A 223 16.36 -11.78 11.55
C GLN A 223 16.31 -10.28 11.19
N LEU A 224 15.17 -9.61 11.41
CA LEU A 224 15.04 -8.16 11.21
C LEU A 224 15.97 -7.39 12.13
N LEU A 225 16.05 -7.78 13.40
CA LEU A 225 16.94 -7.16 14.37
C LEU A 225 18.43 -7.37 14.05
N GLN A 226 18.78 -8.32 13.17
CA GLN A 226 20.17 -8.54 12.78
C GLN A 226 20.64 -7.66 11.62
N LEU A 227 19.72 -7.04 10.88
CA LEU A 227 20.07 -6.17 9.75
C LEU A 227 20.72 -4.87 10.24
N ALA A 228 21.86 -4.51 9.64
CA ALA A 228 22.64 -3.33 10.05
C ALA A 228 21.87 -2.02 9.91
N SER A 229 21.07 -1.89 8.85
CA SER A 229 20.19 -0.74 8.62
C SER A 229 19.11 -0.61 9.70
N VAL A 230 18.53 -1.74 10.12
CA VAL A 230 17.53 -1.80 11.18
C VAL A 230 18.15 -1.44 12.53
N LYS A 231 19.32 -2.01 12.86
CA LYS A 231 20.06 -1.66 14.09
C LYS A 231 20.31 -0.15 14.19
N ARG A 232 20.85 0.45 13.11
CA ARG A 232 21.12 1.89 13.08
C ARG A 232 19.87 2.74 13.26
N LEU A 233 18.78 2.38 12.59
CA LEU A 233 17.49 3.07 12.72
C LEU A 233 16.94 2.97 14.16
N LEU A 234 17.05 1.79 14.77
CA LEU A 234 16.62 1.55 16.14
C LEU A 234 17.51 2.29 17.16
N ASP A 235 18.81 2.39 16.92
CA ASP A 235 19.74 3.16 17.76
C ASP A 235 19.45 4.67 17.68
N ASP A 236 19.20 5.19 16.47
CA ASP A 236 18.80 6.58 16.27
C ASP A 236 17.44 6.89 16.94
N ALA A 237 16.49 5.96 16.88
CA ALA A 237 15.22 6.07 17.57
C ALA A 237 15.41 6.11 19.11
N LEU A 238 16.20 5.20 19.68
CA LEU A 238 16.51 5.22 21.11
C LEU A 238 17.16 6.53 21.54
N ARG A 239 18.09 7.06 20.74
CA ARG A 239 18.79 8.32 21.03
C ARG A 239 17.83 9.52 21.07
N VAL A 240 16.77 9.49 20.28
CA VAL A 240 15.71 10.51 20.25
C VAL A 240 14.65 10.27 21.35
N GLY A 241 14.72 9.13 22.06
CA GLY A 241 13.80 8.74 23.12
C GLY A 241 12.62 7.88 22.65
N ASP A 242 12.57 7.52 21.36
CA ASP A 242 11.54 6.65 20.79
C ASP A 242 11.80 5.20 21.22
N ARG A 243 10.84 4.60 21.93
CA ARG A 243 10.92 3.22 22.45
C ARG A 243 10.01 2.24 21.71
N MET A 244 9.25 2.72 20.73
CA MET A 244 8.48 1.88 19.83
C MET A 244 8.32 2.52 18.46
N LEU A 245 8.62 1.75 17.42
CA LEU A 245 8.48 2.14 16.02
C LEU A 245 7.51 1.20 15.32
N VAL A 246 6.58 1.76 14.56
CA VAL A 246 5.61 0.99 13.77
C VAL A 246 5.86 1.24 12.29
N CYS A 247 5.97 0.16 11.51
CA CYS A 247 6.06 0.25 10.06
C CYS A 247 5.41 -0.95 9.38
N ASN A 248 4.47 -0.72 8.45
CA ASN A 248 3.78 -1.76 7.66
C ASN A 248 3.26 -2.96 8.48
N GLY A 249 2.78 -2.69 9.70
CA GLY A 249 2.25 -3.71 10.61
C GLY A 249 3.30 -4.50 11.40
N ILE A 250 4.57 -4.15 11.27
CA ILE A 250 5.67 -4.60 12.12
C ILE A 250 5.88 -3.55 13.22
N VAL A 251 6.01 -4.00 14.46
CA VAL A 251 6.26 -3.14 15.62
C VAL A 251 7.61 -3.48 16.22
N PHE A 252 8.56 -2.56 16.14
CA PHE A 252 9.79 -2.62 16.92
C PHE A 252 9.48 -2.05 18.31
N TRP A 253 9.75 -2.83 19.34
CA TRP A 253 9.33 -2.57 20.70
C TRP A 253 10.52 -2.71 21.64
N TYR A 254 10.95 -1.63 22.28
CA TYR A 254 12.08 -1.63 23.19
C TYR A 254 11.62 -1.76 24.64
N GLU A 255 12.06 -2.81 25.33
CA GLU A 255 11.85 -2.95 26.79
C GLU A 255 13.18 -2.68 27.51
N PRO A 256 13.27 -1.60 28.33
CA PRO A 256 14.50 -1.28 29.06
C PRO A 256 14.75 -2.19 30.26
N ASP A 257 13.69 -2.76 30.87
CA ASP A 257 13.76 -3.44 32.17
C ASP A 257 13.80 -4.98 32.09
N GLY A 258 14.46 -5.50 31.06
CA GLY A 258 14.79 -6.92 30.94
C GLY A 258 15.87 -7.09 29.89
N ASP A 259 16.74 -8.09 30.04
CA ASP A 259 17.92 -8.37 29.19
C ASP A 259 17.62 -8.68 27.70
N VAL A 260 16.47 -8.24 27.17
CA VAL A 260 15.93 -8.61 25.86
C VAL A 260 16.04 -7.47 24.83
N GLY A 261 16.15 -6.19 25.26
CA GLY A 261 16.33 -5.05 24.36
C GLY A 261 15.18 -4.86 23.34
N TRP A 262 15.51 -4.53 22.09
CA TRP A 262 14.53 -4.40 20.99
C TRP A 262 13.90 -5.74 20.63
N GLN A 263 12.57 -5.77 20.56
CA GLN A 263 11.76 -6.91 20.15
C GLN A 263 10.94 -6.56 18.90
N VAL A 264 10.57 -7.57 18.12
CA VAL A 264 9.66 -7.39 16.99
C VAL A 264 8.31 -8.06 17.31
N LYS A 265 7.26 -7.24 17.32
CA LYS A 265 5.86 -7.63 17.47
C LYS A 265 5.10 -7.33 16.18
N GLN A 266 3.86 -7.79 16.08
CA GLN A 266 3.00 -7.53 14.92
C GLN A 266 1.79 -6.69 15.34
N THR A 267 1.31 -5.82 14.46
CA THR A 267 0.00 -5.20 14.68
C THR A 267 -1.11 -6.18 14.37
N THR A 268 -2.25 -6.09 15.08
CA THR A 268 -3.42 -6.87 14.67
C THR A 268 -3.87 -6.41 13.28
N THR A 269 -3.83 -7.31 12.30
CA THR A 269 -4.50 -7.09 11.01
C THR A 269 -5.95 -7.48 11.22
N LEU A 270 -6.80 -6.52 11.58
CA LEU A 270 -8.23 -6.67 11.32
C LEU A 270 -8.44 -6.48 9.81
N ASP A 271 -9.31 -7.31 9.26
CA ASP A 271 -9.54 -7.44 7.83
C ASP A 271 -9.75 -6.08 7.15
N SER A 272 -9.39 -6.06 5.88
CA SER A 272 -9.26 -4.94 4.93
C SER A 272 -10.46 -4.00 4.75
N THR A 273 -11.45 -4.05 5.63
CA THR A 273 -12.68 -3.24 5.63
C THR A 273 -12.65 -2.12 6.66
N ASP A 274 -11.95 -2.29 7.79
CA ASP A 274 -11.91 -1.26 8.83
C ASP A 274 -10.60 -0.48 8.75
N GLY A 275 -10.72 0.82 8.45
CA GLY A 275 -9.61 1.78 8.45
C GLY A 275 -9.08 2.04 9.86
N GLU A 276 -8.54 1.02 10.53
CA GLU A 276 -7.93 1.14 11.85
C GLU A 276 -6.49 1.62 11.72
N ALA A 277 -6.31 2.95 11.71
CA ALA A 277 -5.26 3.65 12.47
C ALA A 277 -5.24 5.13 12.06
N ILE A 278 -6.12 5.95 12.65
CA ILE A 278 -5.74 7.34 12.88
C ILE A 278 -5.03 7.32 14.21
N TRP A 279 -3.77 7.74 14.27
CA TRP A 279 -3.06 8.50 15.32
C TRP A 279 -1.55 8.31 15.12
N ARG A 280 -0.82 9.43 14.97
CA ARG A 280 0.60 9.46 14.59
C ARG A 280 1.56 9.22 15.77
N GLU A 281 1.11 9.47 17.01
CA GLU A 281 1.89 9.39 18.26
C GLU A 281 0.96 9.07 19.45
N GLY A 282 1.42 8.36 20.47
CA GLY A 282 0.65 8.03 21.68
C GLY A 282 1.35 7.05 22.62
N THR A 283 0.68 6.65 23.71
CA THR A 283 1.21 5.70 24.71
C THR A 283 0.44 4.39 24.67
N ILE A 284 1.13 3.25 24.56
CA ILE A 284 0.53 1.92 24.74
C ILE A 284 0.72 1.49 26.17
N LEU A 285 -0.37 1.08 26.81
CA LEU A 285 -0.32 0.45 28.13
C LEU A 285 -0.20 -1.06 27.93
N SER A 286 1.02 -1.57 28.03
CA SER A 286 1.29 -3.00 27.99
C SER A 286 1.03 -3.59 29.38
N THR A 287 -0.14 -4.20 29.55
CA THR A 287 -0.51 -4.93 30.78
C THR A 287 -0.24 -6.43 30.67
N ASN A 288 0.24 -6.92 29.52
CA ASN A 288 0.54 -8.33 29.28
C ASN A 288 1.67 -8.50 28.25
N HIS A 289 2.21 -9.72 28.13
CA HIS A 289 3.28 -10.07 27.21
C HIS A 289 2.79 -10.51 25.82
N GLY A 290 1.66 -9.96 25.35
CA GLY A 290 1.05 -10.32 24.08
C GLY A 290 1.96 -10.10 22.87
N ARG A 291 1.90 -11.04 21.91
CA ARG A 291 2.68 -11.01 20.65
C ARG A 291 2.15 -9.99 19.64
N LEU A 292 0.86 -9.65 19.73
CA LEU A 292 0.22 -8.64 18.92
C LEU A 292 0.11 -7.33 19.69
N VAL A 293 0.38 -6.23 18.99
CA VAL A 293 0.15 -4.87 19.47
C VAL A 293 -1.10 -4.35 18.79
N VAL A 294 -2.12 -4.02 19.58
CA VAL A 294 -3.23 -3.20 19.12
C VAL A 294 -2.82 -1.77 19.34
N LEU A 295 -2.64 -1.03 18.24
CA LEU A 295 -2.34 0.39 18.31
C LEU A 295 -3.58 1.14 18.81
N PRO A 296 -3.41 2.26 19.54
CA PRO A 296 -4.53 3.13 19.84
C PRO A 296 -5.17 3.63 18.55
N TYR A 297 -6.50 3.73 18.52
CA TYR A 297 -7.22 4.27 17.38
C TYR A 297 -8.52 4.94 17.82
N ILE A 298 -9.07 5.79 16.96
CA ILE A 298 -10.42 6.31 17.13
C ILE A 298 -11.37 5.58 16.17
N LYS A 299 -12.49 5.10 16.71
CA LYS A 299 -13.59 4.52 15.94
C LYS A 299 -14.32 5.60 15.13
N GLU A 300 -15.13 5.20 14.14
CA GLU A 300 -15.86 6.19 13.30
C GLU A 300 -16.84 7.07 14.09
N ASN A 301 -17.27 6.61 15.26
CA ASN A 301 -18.14 7.33 16.21
C ASN A 301 -17.37 8.25 17.16
N GLY A 302 -16.05 8.43 16.99
CA GLY A 302 -15.24 9.30 17.85
C GLY A 302 -14.72 8.66 19.14
N GLU A 303 -15.08 7.40 19.43
CA GLU A 303 -14.62 6.70 20.63
C GLU A 303 -13.12 6.38 20.56
N TYR A 304 -12.40 6.72 21.64
CA TYR A 304 -10.97 6.45 21.78
C TYR A 304 -10.72 5.04 22.32
N VAL A 305 -10.02 4.23 21.54
CA VAL A 305 -9.55 2.91 21.96
C VAL A 305 -8.09 3.01 22.40
N LYS A 306 -7.80 2.64 23.65
CA LYS A 306 -6.43 2.57 24.15
C LYS A 306 -5.66 1.42 23.50
N GLY A 307 -4.41 1.69 23.14
CA GLY A 307 -3.51 0.64 22.65
C GLY A 307 -3.19 -0.36 23.75
N HIS A 308 -3.13 -1.63 23.39
CA HIS A 308 -2.87 -2.74 24.30
C HIS A 308 -2.18 -3.89 23.57
N THR A 309 -1.55 -4.79 24.31
CA THR A 309 -0.99 -6.03 23.78
C THR A 309 -2.00 -7.17 23.92
N LYS A 310 -1.99 -8.13 22.98
CA LYS A 310 -2.78 -9.37 23.05
C LYS A 310 -2.08 -10.51 22.30
N ASN A 311 -2.53 -11.75 22.51
CA ASN A 311 -2.09 -12.89 21.70
C ASN A 311 -2.93 -13.03 20.43
N ALA A 312 -2.43 -13.79 19.45
CA ALA A 312 -3.16 -14.10 18.24
C ALA A 312 -4.36 -15.04 18.53
N PRO A 313 -5.42 -15.02 17.68
CA PRO A 313 -6.49 -16.01 17.79
C PRO A 313 -5.92 -17.44 17.79
N GLY A 314 -6.22 -18.22 18.83
CA GLY A 314 -5.72 -19.60 19.00
C GLY A 314 -4.52 -19.77 19.92
N ASP A 315 -3.81 -18.70 20.30
CA ASP A 315 -2.61 -18.74 21.17
C ASP A 315 -2.94 -18.74 22.69
N GLY A 316 -4.23 -18.78 23.06
CA GLY A 316 -4.68 -18.60 24.45
C GLY A 316 -4.50 -17.16 24.97
N PRO A 317 -4.94 -16.85 26.20
CA PRO A 317 -4.80 -15.52 26.78
C PRO A 317 -3.32 -15.15 26.95
N ALA A 318 -2.98 -13.88 26.68
CA ALA A 318 -1.63 -13.38 26.88
C ALA A 318 -1.28 -13.38 28.39
N ILE A 319 -0.05 -13.75 28.72
CA ILE A 319 0.42 -13.80 30.10
C ILE A 319 0.37 -12.38 30.67
N PRO A 320 -0.42 -12.13 31.74
CA PRO A 320 -0.54 -10.81 32.34
C PRO A 320 0.79 -10.41 32.98
N ARG A 321 1.13 -9.12 32.89
CA ARG A 321 2.21 -8.52 33.66
C ARG A 321 1.76 -8.38 35.11
N HIS A 322 2.71 -8.38 36.03
CA HIS A 322 2.42 -8.04 37.41
C HIS A 322 1.86 -6.60 37.49
N ALA A 323 0.96 -6.34 38.45
CA ALA A 323 0.19 -5.10 38.50
C ALA A 323 1.04 -3.80 38.68
N LYS A 324 2.31 -3.94 39.05
CA LYS A 324 3.28 -2.84 39.18
C LYS A 324 4.25 -2.71 38.00
N ASP A 325 4.20 -3.64 37.04
CA ASP A 325 5.18 -3.80 35.96
C ASP A 325 4.56 -3.46 34.59
N PHE A 326 3.50 -2.66 34.58
CA PHE A 326 2.91 -2.17 33.34
C PHE A 326 3.87 -1.20 32.67
N VAL A 327 4.05 -1.36 31.36
CA VAL A 327 4.98 -0.52 30.61
C VAL A 327 4.16 0.43 29.75
N GLU A 328 4.32 1.73 30.01
CA GLU A 328 3.87 2.80 29.14
C GLU A 328 4.94 3.06 28.09
N ILE A 329 4.63 2.75 26.83
CA ILE A 329 5.57 2.96 25.74
C ILE A 329 5.06 4.06 24.82
N PRO A 330 5.78 5.21 24.74
CA PRO A 330 5.53 6.19 23.69
C PRO A 330 5.95 5.60 22.35
N PHE A 331 5.13 5.78 21.32
CA PHE A 331 5.44 5.28 19.99
C PHE A 331 5.30 6.32 18.90
N LYS A 332 6.03 6.07 17.81
CA LYS A 332 6.01 6.87 16.60
C LYS A 332 5.83 5.98 15.37
N SER A 333 4.91 6.36 14.47
CA SER A 333 4.80 5.72 13.17
C SER A 333 5.85 6.29 12.22
N LEU A 334 6.65 5.42 11.61
CA LEU A 334 7.61 5.83 10.59
C LEU A 334 6.88 6.08 9.25
N LYS A 335 7.40 7.00 8.43
CA LYS A 335 6.96 7.17 7.03
C LYS A 335 7.48 6.00 6.19
N ASP A 336 6.66 5.56 5.24
CA ASP A 336 6.85 4.32 4.46
C ASP A 336 8.19 4.23 3.68
N ASP A 337 8.84 5.37 3.40
CA ASP A 337 10.14 5.43 2.70
C ASP A 337 11.30 4.81 3.49
N LEU A 338 11.20 4.74 4.83
CA LEU A 338 12.21 4.08 5.65
C LEU A 338 12.27 2.56 5.43
N MET A 339 11.27 1.97 4.75
CA MET A 339 11.24 0.53 4.45
C MET A 339 12.15 0.10 3.30
N ILE A 340 12.51 1.03 2.41
CA ILE A 340 13.53 0.79 1.39
C ILE A 340 14.88 0.47 2.07
N GLY A 341 15.15 1.12 3.22
CA GLY A 341 16.31 0.82 4.08
C GLY A 341 16.21 -0.44 4.94
N LEU A 342 15.01 -0.78 5.44
CA LEU A 342 14.82 -1.94 6.33
C LEU A 342 14.96 -3.30 5.63
N PHE A 343 14.75 -3.38 4.31
CA PHE A 343 14.98 -4.59 3.51
C PHE A 343 16.32 -4.59 2.75
N GLY A 344 17.18 -3.59 2.93
CA GLY A 344 18.58 -3.65 2.54
C GLY A 344 19.12 -2.53 1.66
N GLU A 345 18.41 -1.43 1.42
CA GLU A 345 18.93 -0.32 0.61
C GLU A 345 18.97 0.97 1.42
N LEU A 346 20.11 1.25 2.05
CA LEU A 346 20.41 2.61 2.50
C LEU A 346 20.63 3.46 1.25
N PRO A 347 20.00 4.65 1.12
CA PRO A 347 20.26 5.56 0.01
C PRO A 347 21.56 6.33 0.25
N TYR A 348 22.67 5.64 0.53
CA TYR A 348 24.05 6.16 0.48
C TYR A 348 25.02 4.97 0.53
N GLU A 349 25.16 4.25 -0.58
CA GLU A 349 26.42 3.65 -1.05
C GLU A 349 26.51 3.75 -2.58
#